data_AF-A0A8K0NIY0-F1
#
_entry.id   AF-A0A8K0NIY0-F1
#
_cell.length_a   1.000
_cell.length_b   1.000
_cell.length_c   1.000
_cell.angle_alpha   90.00
_cell.angle_beta   90.00
_cell.angle_gamma   90.00
#
_symmetry.space_group_name_H-M   'P 1'
#
loop_
_entity.id
_entity.type
_entity.pdbx_description
1 polymer ?
#
loop_
_entity_poly.entity_id
_entity_poly.type
_entity_poly.pdbx_seq_one_letter_code
_entity_poly.pdbx_strand_id
1 'polypeptide(L)'
;THAPYESGPDDSYLCHRTAQAWDIAKHIRAAIAKRRLVVALGDFNMIPLSLPHRIITSLSPIRDTWRVLHPESSLGASDQAEEQARGLPVPTADFNLTVNGAASDTVYNTWRWPKAQQDRLRTHPCPVDPQTEDPRGKRIDYVFASTGDLSSGSGWVVKSAAVEMTARHPDLNCSLSDHFGVRATLQRHTPRSGAESDPTPFDRQLRYNDEHTSSLTLSDYDEMLAMTHRYTAREKRQRYWRGVHFYAAVAVWLACLIAVWFSPRNFVAFLLMLVASVGLAAGVIDGLLALLFFSREIRGLKEFEWEVQNARAAALLKGGS
;
A
#
# COMPACT_ATOMS: atom_id res chain seq x y z
N THR A 1 -13.60 5.34 5.92
CA THR A 1 -12.73 4.18 6.16
C THR A 1 -12.16 3.75 4.83
N HIS A 2 -10.84 3.84 4.68
CA HIS A 2 -10.12 3.12 3.62
C HIS A 2 -10.58 1.65 3.61
N ALA A 3 -10.55 1.00 2.45
CA ALA A 3 -10.79 -0.43 2.38
C ALA A 3 -9.88 -1.11 3.40
N PRO A 4 -10.41 -1.84 4.40
CA PRO A 4 -9.57 -2.66 5.26
C PRO A 4 -8.96 -3.71 4.33
N TYR A 5 -7.70 -3.49 3.94
CA TYR A 5 -6.95 -4.52 3.26
C TYR A 5 -6.82 -5.65 4.27
N GLU A 6 -7.47 -6.77 3.94
CA GLU A 6 -7.64 -7.90 4.83
C GLU A 6 -6.27 -8.32 5.36
N SER A 7 -6.08 -8.29 6.68
CA SER A 7 -4.93 -8.92 7.31
C SER A 7 -5.18 -10.43 7.32
N GLY A 8 -4.53 -11.16 6.41
CA GLY A 8 -4.67 -12.61 6.29
C GLY A 8 -4.41 -13.12 4.86
N PRO A 9 -4.36 -14.45 4.64
CA PRO A 9 -3.82 -15.08 3.42
C PRO A 9 -4.60 -14.79 2.12
N ASP A 10 -5.70 -14.04 2.23
CA ASP A 10 -6.62 -13.68 1.15
C ASP A 10 -6.63 -12.18 0.79
N ASP A 11 -5.63 -11.39 1.25
CA ASP A 11 -5.48 -9.98 0.87
C ASP A 11 -5.44 -9.83 -0.66
N SER A 12 -6.62 -9.54 -1.20
CA SER A 12 -6.87 -9.43 -2.63
C SER A 12 -6.12 -8.26 -3.27
N TYR A 13 -5.62 -7.33 -2.45
CA TYR A 13 -4.95 -6.13 -2.90
C TYR A 13 -3.44 -6.20 -2.74
N LEU A 14 -2.90 -7.22 -2.07
CA LEU A 14 -1.44 -7.36 -1.93
C LEU A 14 -0.77 -7.49 -3.31
N CYS A 15 -1.38 -8.23 -4.25
CA CYS A 15 -0.89 -8.34 -5.63
C CYS A 15 -0.82 -6.97 -6.32
N HIS A 16 -1.86 -6.13 -6.14
CA HIS A 16 -1.93 -4.77 -6.68
C HIS A 16 -0.88 -3.86 -6.06
N ARG A 17 -0.78 -3.82 -4.73
CA ARG A 17 0.21 -2.98 -4.03
C ARG A 17 1.64 -3.37 -4.40
N THR A 18 1.88 -4.66 -4.61
CA THR A 18 3.18 -5.18 -5.04
C THR A 18 3.49 -4.77 -6.49
N ALA A 19 2.54 -4.90 -7.41
CA ALA A 19 2.71 -4.43 -8.79
C ALA A 19 2.89 -2.90 -8.86
N GLN A 20 2.18 -2.14 -8.04
CA GLN A 20 2.33 -0.68 -7.91
C GLN A 20 3.69 -0.30 -7.34
N ALA A 21 4.15 -0.97 -6.29
CA ALA A 21 5.48 -0.76 -5.71
C ALA A 21 6.59 -1.05 -6.73
N TRP A 22 6.43 -2.13 -7.50
CA TRP A 22 7.33 -2.47 -8.60
C TRP A 22 7.38 -1.36 -9.67
N ASP A 23 6.22 -0.87 -10.09
CA ASP A 23 6.14 0.18 -11.10
C ASP A 23 6.70 1.52 -10.61
N ILE A 24 6.35 1.92 -9.39
CA ILE A 24 6.89 3.14 -8.76
C ILE A 24 8.41 3.02 -8.62
N ALA A 25 8.96 1.86 -8.24
CA ALA A 25 10.40 1.67 -8.14
C ALA A 25 11.12 1.88 -9.48
N LYS A 26 10.53 1.42 -10.59
CA LYS A 26 11.05 1.70 -11.95
C LYS A 26 11.06 3.20 -12.25
N HIS A 27 9.97 3.91 -11.94
CA HIS A 27 9.87 5.36 -12.14
C HIS A 27 10.87 6.14 -11.28
N ILE A 28 11.02 5.77 -10.00
CA ILE A 28 12.00 6.36 -9.09
C ILE A 28 13.41 6.14 -9.63
N ARG A 29 13.76 4.90 -10.00
CA ARG A 29 15.09 4.59 -10.57
C ARG A 29 15.37 5.40 -11.82
N ALA A 30 14.40 5.49 -12.74
CA ALA A 30 14.53 6.29 -13.96
C ALA A 30 14.68 7.79 -13.67
N ALA A 31 13.98 8.31 -12.65
CA ALA A 31 14.13 9.70 -12.22
C ALA A 31 15.51 9.97 -11.59
N ILE A 32 16.00 9.05 -10.76
CA ILE A 32 17.32 9.16 -10.14
C ILE A 32 18.44 9.10 -11.20
N ALA A 33 18.29 8.27 -12.23
CA ALA A 33 19.25 8.18 -13.34
C ALA A 33 19.45 9.52 -14.07
N LYS A 34 18.50 10.47 -13.94
CA LYS A 34 18.62 11.85 -14.45
C LYS A 34 19.44 12.77 -13.53
N ARG A 35 20.09 12.24 -12.49
CA ARG A 35 20.97 12.96 -11.56
C ARG A 35 20.28 14.12 -10.82
N ARG A 36 19.04 13.90 -10.39
CA ARG A 36 18.25 14.86 -9.61
C ARG A 36 17.97 14.33 -8.21
N LEU A 37 17.68 15.23 -7.27
CA LEU A 37 17.01 14.84 -6.04
C LEU A 37 15.64 14.27 -6.40
N VAL A 38 15.35 13.07 -5.93
CA VAL A 38 14.05 12.42 -6.10
C VAL A 38 13.44 12.22 -4.74
N VAL A 39 12.19 12.66 -4.61
CA VAL A 39 11.35 12.46 -3.44
C VAL A 39 10.08 11.75 -3.89
N ALA A 40 9.73 10.67 -3.21
CA ALA A 40 8.47 9.96 -3.41
C ALA A 40 7.74 9.92 -2.06
N LEU A 41 6.49 10.38 -2.02
CA LEU A 41 5.75 10.53 -0.76
C LEU A 41 4.25 10.27 -0.93
N GLY A 42 3.60 9.83 0.14
CA GLY A 42 2.17 9.56 0.18
C GLY A 42 1.82 8.38 1.10
N ASP A 43 0.54 7.99 1.11
CA ASP A 43 0.09 6.73 1.69
C ASP A 43 0.39 5.59 0.71
N PHE A 44 1.36 4.75 1.05
CA PHE A 44 1.72 3.57 0.25
C PHE A 44 0.94 2.31 0.68
N ASN A 45 0.15 2.42 1.75
CA ASN A 45 -0.64 1.33 2.32
C ASN A 45 0.16 0.04 2.53
N MET A 46 1.39 0.22 2.99
CA MET A 46 2.35 -0.85 3.27
C MET A 46 3.05 -0.56 4.59
N ILE A 47 3.47 -1.61 5.27
CA ILE A 47 4.21 -1.47 6.52
C ILE A 47 5.73 -1.53 6.26
N PRO A 48 6.57 -0.98 7.16
CA PRO A 48 8.01 -0.97 6.95
C PRO A 48 8.58 -2.39 6.80
N LEU A 49 9.54 -2.57 5.90
CA LEU A 49 10.14 -3.88 5.58
C LEU A 49 9.20 -4.94 5.00
N SER A 50 7.91 -4.66 4.75
CA SER A 50 7.06 -5.54 3.94
C SER A 50 7.59 -5.68 2.51
N LEU A 51 7.14 -6.70 1.77
CA LEU A 51 7.58 -6.94 0.39
C LEU A 51 7.46 -5.69 -0.52
N PRO A 52 6.34 -4.92 -0.55
CA PRO A 52 6.26 -3.68 -1.32
C PRO A 52 7.29 -2.62 -0.91
N HIS A 53 7.55 -2.48 0.40
CA HIS A 53 8.57 -1.55 0.91
C HIS A 53 9.96 -1.96 0.44
N ARG A 54 10.30 -3.25 0.59
CA ARG A 54 11.58 -3.80 0.11
C ARG A 54 11.74 -3.64 -1.40
N ILE A 55 10.69 -3.84 -2.20
CA ILE A 55 10.73 -3.62 -3.65
C ILE A 55 11.17 -2.19 -3.97
N ILE A 56 10.52 -1.19 -3.36
CA ILE A 56 10.83 0.23 -3.58
C ILE A 56 12.28 0.54 -3.18
N THR A 57 12.68 0.16 -1.97
CA THR A 57 14.00 0.51 -1.43
C THR A 57 15.14 -0.38 -1.93
N SER A 58 14.86 -1.48 -2.64
CA SER A 58 15.89 -2.37 -3.22
C SER A 58 16.07 -2.16 -4.72
N LEU A 59 14.98 -1.90 -5.46
CA LEU A 59 15.05 -1.73 -6.91
C LEU A 59 15.37 -0.30 -7.34
N SER A 60 15.37 0.63 -6.38
CA SER A 60 15.75 2.02 -6.59
C SER A 60 16.60 2.52 -5.42
N PRO A 61 17.65 3.33 -5.68
CA PRO A 61 18.50 3.90 -4.63
C PRO A 61 17.79 5.07 -3.92
N ILE A 62 16.70 4.74 -3.23
CA ILE A 62 15.87 5.66 -2.46
C ILE A 62 15.72 5.15 -1.03
N ARG A 63 15.72 6.06 -0.06
CA ARG A 63 15.71 5.74 1.37
C ARG A 63 14.39 6.12 2.00
N ASP A 64 13.89 5.27 2.88
CA ASP A 64 12.84 5.62 3.84
C ASP A 64 13.39 6.63 4.85
N THR A 65 12.98 7.90 4.74
CA THR A 65 13.56 8.97 5.56
C THR A 65 13.32 8.79 7.05
N TRP A 66 12.21 8.15 7.44
CA TRP A 66 11.94 7.87 8.85
C TRP A 66 12.93 6.85 9.40
N ARG A 67 13.16 5.75 8.67
CA ARG A 67 14.08 4.67 9.11
C ARG A 67 15.55 5.05 9.03
N VAL A 68 15.91 6.06 8.24
CA VAL A 68 17.25 6.66 8.32
C VAL A 68 17.51 7.24 9.72
N LEU A 69 16.48 7.78 10.38
CA LEU A 69 16.58 8.37 11.72
C LEU A 69 16.20 7.40 12.85
N HIS A 70 15.24 6.50 12.59
CA HIS A 70 14.69 5.54 13.53
C HIS A 70 14.75 4.12 12.92
N PRO A 71 15.95 3.52 12.81
CA PRO A 71 16.13 2.22 12.14
C PRO A 71 15.29 1.10 12.77
N GLU A 72 15.07 1.19 14.08
CA GLU A 72 14.32 0.23 14.90
C GLU A 72 12.84 0.58 15.11
N SER A 73 12.32 1.60 14.40
CA SER A 73 10.88 1.92 14.42
C SER A 73 10.02 0.71 14.07
N SER A 74 8.81 0.65 14.61
CA SER A 74 7.87 -0.47 14.41
C SER A 74 7.68 -0.85 12.95
N LEU A 75 7.60 -2.17 12.73
CA LEU A 75 7.34 -2.78 11.43
C LEU A 75 5.87 -2.83 11.08
N GLY A 76 4.97 -2.54 12.03
CA GLY A 76 3.53 -2.62 11.86
C GLY A 76 2.80 -2.26 13.16
N ALA A 77 1.49 -2.50 13.19
CA ALA A 77 0.73 -2.45 14.44
C ALA A 77 1.15 -3.63 15.34
N SER A 78 1.00 -3.49 16.67
CA SER A 78 1.51 -4.47 17.64
C SER A 78 0.81 -5.84 17.58
N ASP A 79 -0.35 -5.92 16.94
CA ASP A 79 -1.09 -7.15 16.72
C ASP A 79 -0.77 -7.82 15.37
N GLN A 80 0.09 -7.23 14.54
CA GLN A 80 0.55 -7.81 13.28
C GLN A 80 1.70 -8.78 13.52
N ALA A 81 1.73 -9.86 12.73
CA ALA A 81 2.68 -10.96 12.90
C ALA A 81 4.15 -10.50 12.85
N GLU A 82 4.46 -9.54 11.97
CA GLU A 82 5.80 -8.98 11.80
C GLU A 82 6.30 -8.25 13.05
N GLU A 83 5.44 -7.47 13.71
CA GLU A 83 5.81 -6.76 14.93
C GLU A 83 5.76 -7.68 16.15
N GLN A 84 4.78 -8.60 16.22
CA GLN A 84 4.71 -9.63 17.27
C GLN A 84 5.97 -10.50 17.32
N ALA A 85 6.54 -10.85 16.15
CA ALA A 85 7.76 -11.63 16.06
C ALA A 85 8.99 -10.97 16.71
N ARG A 86 8.96 -9.64 16.93
CA ARG A 86 10.04 -8.90 17.60
C ARG A 86 9.99 -9.01 19.12
N GLY A 87 8.87 -9.48 19.70
CA GLY A 87 8.72 -9.64 21.14
C GLY A 87 8.81 -8.33 21.94
N LEU A 88 8.50 -7.20 21.30
CA LEU A 88 8.52 -5.89 21.93
C LEU A 88 7.19 -5.60 22.67
N PRO A 89 7.20 -4.78 23.74
CA PRO A 89 5.98 -4.36 24.41
C PRO A 89 5.09 -3.51 23.50
N VAL A 90 3.80 -3.46 23.82
CA VAL A 90 2.85 -2.56 23.14
C VAL A 90 3.33 -1.11 23.34
N PRO A 91 3.52 -0.33 22.26
CA PRO A 91 3.98 1.05 22.36
C PRO A 91 2.89 1.94 22.93
N THR A 92 3.30 3.01 23.60
CA THR A 92 2.39 4.07 24.03
C THR A 92 2.04 4.98 22.85
N ALA A 93 0.98 5.76 22.99
CA ALA A 93 0.54 6.76 22.00
C ALA A 93 1.68 7.72 21.63
N ASP A 94 2.41 8.23 22.63
CA ASP A 94 3.54 9.14 22.42
C ASP A 94 4.72 8.45 21.73
N PHE A 95 5.07 7.23 22.13
CA PHE A 95 6.15 6.48 21.49
C PHE A 95 5.81 6.17 20.03
N ASN A 96 4.56 5.82 19.75
CA ASN A 96 4.09 5.60 18.39
C ASN A 96 4.22 6.86 17.53
N LEU A 97 3.85 8.02 18.07
CA LEU A 97 3.93 9.29 17.37
C LEU A 97 5.38 9.74 17.12
N THR A 98 6.24 9.67 18.14
CA THR A 98 7.56 10.30 18.15
C THR A 98 8.68 9.39 17.67
N VAL A 99 8.57 8.07 17.86
CA VAL A 99 9.60 7.09 17.51
C VAL A 99 9.18 6.21 16.34
N ASN A 100 7.98 5.61 16.42
CA ASN A 100 7.52 4.69 15.36
C ASN A 100 7.00 5.41 14.11
N GLY A 101 6.66 6.70 14.22
CA GLY A 101 6.12 7.48 13.12
C GLY A 101 4.71 7.07 12.71
N ALA A 102 3.92 6.57 13.66
CA ALA A 102 2.53 6.20 13.41
C ALA A 102 1.70 7.44 13.09
N ALA A 103 1.27 7.53 11.82
CA ALA A 103 0.41 8.60 11.32
C ALA A 103 -1.05 8.13 11.13
N SER A 104 -1.29 6.82 11.12
CA SER A 104 -2.60 6.22 10.92
C SER A 104 -2.93 5.28 12.07
N ASP A 105 -4.23 5.09 12.29
CA ASP A 105 -4.82 4.18 13.29
C ASP A 105 -4.39 4.35 14.76
N THR A 106 -3.65 5.41 15.06
CA THR A 106 -3.25 5.77 16.43
C THR A 106 -4.46 6.18 17.28
N VAL A 107 -4.41 5.89 18.59
CA VAL A 107 -5.39 6.36 19.58
C VAL A 107 -5.53 7.88 19.63
N TYR A 108 -4.54 8.64 19.17
CA TYR A 108 -4.69 10.08 19.00
C TYR A 108 -5.67 10.44 17.89
N ASN A 109 -5.96 9.59 16.91
CA ASN A 109 -6.84 9.93 15.78
C ASN A 109 -8.32 9.60 16.08
N THR A 110 -9.18 10.64 16.14
CA THR A 110 -10.60 10.45 16.49
C THR A 110 -11.42 9.70 15.45
N TRP A 111 -10.94 9.58 14.21
CA TRP A 111 -11.63 8.80 13.18
C TRP A 111 -11.69 7.30 13.51
N ARG A 112 -10.82 6.83 14.42
CA ARG A 112 -10.79 5.43 14.88
C ARG A 112 -11.46 5.20 16.22
N TRP A 113 -11.99 6.26 16.83
CA TRP A 113 -12.66 6.13 18.11
C TRP A 113 -14.02 5.46 17.95
N PRO A 114 -14.49 4.69 18.96
CA PRO A 114 -15.87 4.22 19.01
C PRO A 114 -16.86 5.38 18.85
N LYS A 115 -18.00 5.10 18.20
CA LYS A 115 -19.03 6.12 17.91
C LYS A 115 -19.46 6.92 19.15
N ALA A 116 -19.62 6.25 20.28
CA ALA A 116 -19.95 6.89 21.55
C ALA A 116 -18.88 7.91 22.02
N GLN A 117 -17.59 7.64 21.78
CA GLN A 117 -16.51 8.58 22.09
C GLN A 117 -16.47 9.73 21.08
N GLN A 118 -16.71 9.46 19.79
CA GLN A 118 -16.80 10.51 18.77
C GLN A 118 -17.95 11.49 19.07
N ASP A 119 -19.10 11.01 19.54
CA ASP A 119 -20.23 11.87 19.87
C ASP A 119 -19.94 12.78 21.07
N ARG A 120 -19.06 12.37 21.99
CA ARG A 120 -18.60 13.22 23.12
C ARG A 120 -17.77 14.42 22.65
N LEU A 121 -17.07 14.33 21.52
CA LEU A 121 -16.26 15.43 20.96
C LEU A 121 -17.06 16.68 20.65
N ARG A 122 -18.37 16.52 20.40
CA ARG A 122 -19.30 17.64 20.17
C ARG A 122 -19.41 18.58 21.36
N THR A 123 -19.01 18.13 22.55
CA THR A 123 -19.19 18.86 23.82
C THR A 123 -17.92 18.95 24.66
N HIS A 124 -16.95 18.04 24.48
CA HIS A 124 -15.75 17.96 25.30
C HIS A 124 -14.50 17.67 24.45
N PRO A 125 -13.33 18.22 24.79
CA PRO A 125 -12.09 18.04 24.02
C PRO A 125 -11.44 16.65 24.14
N CYS A 126 -11.82 15.85 25.15
CA CYS A 126 -11.38 14.46 25.36
C CYS A 126 -9.88 14.23 25.10
N PRO A 127 -8.95 14.77 25.91
CA PRO A 127 -7.52 14.53 25.72
C PRO A 127 -7.18 13.04 25.89
N VAL A 128 -6.15 12.58 25.18
CA VAL A 128 -5.59 11.23 25.31
C VAL A 128 -4.32 11.32 26.14
N ASP A 129 -4.18 10.45 27.13
CA ASP A 129 -2.95 10.35 27.92
C ASP A 129 -1.81 9.83 27.01
N PRO A 130 -0.67 10.54 26.91
CA PRO A 130 0.50 10.10 26.15
C PRO A 130 1.00 8.69 26.47
N GLN A 131 0.75 8.20 27.68
CA GLN A 131 1.12 6.85 28.13
C GLN A 131 0.08 5.77 27.81
N THR A 132 -1.04 6.12 27.19
CA THR A 132 -2.06 5.15 26.76
C THR A 132 -1.43 4.16 25.78
N GLU A 133 -1.63 2.86 25.98
CA GLU A 133 -1.23 1.84 25.00
C GLU A 133 -1.92 2.07 23.66
N ASP A 134 -1.13 2.03 22.58
CA ASP A 134 -1.59 2.28 21.22
C ASP A 134 -1.25 1.09 20.30
N PRO A 135 -1.92 -0.06 20.47
CA PRO A 135 -1.58 -1.28 19.75
C PRO A 135 -1.88 -1.21 18.24
N ARG A 136 -2.67 -0.22 17.80
CA ARG A 136 -3.15 -0.12 16.41
C ARG A 136 -2.41 0.94 15.59
N GLY A 137 -1.67 1.83 16.22
CA GLY A 137 -0.89 2.85 15.53
C GLY A 137 0.08 2.22 14.53
N LYS A 138 0.06 2.72 13.29
CA LYS A 138 0.94 2.20 12.22
C LYS A 138 1.39 3.29 11.26
N ARG A 139 2.54 3.04 10.65
CA ARG A 139 3.16 3.91 9.65
C ARG A 139 2.93 3.34 8.26
N ILE A 140 2.02 3.97 7.51
CA ILE A 140 1.72 3.66 6.11
C ILE A 140 1.94 4.84 5.17
N ASP A 141 2.12 6.04 5.75
CA ASP A 141 2.52 7.26 5.08
C ASP A 141 4.05 7.38 5.08
N TYR A 142 4.65 7.58 3.90
CA TYR A 142 6.09 7.62 3.73
C TYR A 142 6.55 8.91 3.06
N VAL A 143 7.77 9.32 3.40
CA VAL A 143 8.59 10.19 2.56
C VAL A 143 9.88 9.43 2.26
N PHE A 144 10.07 9.07 1.01
CA PHE A 144 11.30 8.49 0.48
C PHE A 144 12.16 9.56 -0.19
N ALA A 145 13.48 9.50 -0.01
CA ALA A 145 14.39 10.46 -0.65
C ALA A 145 15.71 9.82 -1.11
N SER A 146 16.17 10.19 -2.30
CA SER A 146 17.53 9.88 -2.78
C SER A 146 18.56 10.84 -2.17
N THR A 147 19.85 10.56 -2.34
CA THR A 147 20.92 11.50 -1.95
C THR A 147 21.21 12.56 -3.02
N GLY A 148 20.56 12.49 -4.19
CA GLY A 148 20.83 13.37 -5.34
C GLY A 148 22.14 13.04 -6.06
N ASP A 149 22.69 14.02 -6.80
CA ASP A 149 23.93 13.88 -7.55
C ASP A 149 25.15 14.35 -6.74
N LEU A 150 25.93 13.37 -6.28
CA LEU A 150 27.16 13.59 -5.53
C LEU A 150 28.34 14.07 -6.38
N SER A 151 28.24 14.06 -7.72
CA SER A 151 29.32 14.55 -8.59
C SER A 151 29.64 16.03 -8.38
N SER A 152 28.69 16.78 -7.80
CA SER A 152 28.87 18.18 -7.38
C SER A 152 29.66 18.36 -6.07
N GLY A 153 30.09 17.27 -5.42
CA GLY A 153 30.73 17.28 -4.11
C GLY A 153 29.77 17.47 -2.93
N SER A 154 28.46 17.51 -3.16
CA SER A 154 27.44 17.67 -2.11
C SER A 154 26.22 16.81 -2.43
N GLY A 155 25.49 16.38 -1.41
CA GLY A 155 24.27 15.60 -1.57
C GLY A 155 23.20 15.97 -0.55
N TRP A 156 22.12 15.20 -0.52
CA TRP A 156 20.98 15.43 0.37
C TRP A 156 20.93 14.40 1.49
N VAL A 157 20.95 14.90 2.73
CA VAL A 157 20.81 14.10 3.95
C VAL A 157 19.46 14.38 4.60
N VAL A 158 18.95 13.39 5.34
CA VAL A 158 17.78 13.52 6.18
C VAL A 158 18.20 14.17 7.49
N LYS A 159 17.72 15.38 7.74
CA LYS A 159 18.01 16.15 8.96
C LYS A 159 17.06 15.80 10.10
N SER A 160 15.77 15.67 9.79
CA SER A 160 14.72 15.39 10.76
C SER A 160 13.49 14.82 10.08
N ALA A 161 12.70 14.02 10.79
CA ALA A 161 11.36 13.61 10.40
C ALA A 161 10.41 13.75 11.59
N ALA A 162 9.13 14.02 11.35
CA ALA A 162 8.12 14.17 12.39
C ALA A 162 6.72 13.82 11.88
N VAL A 163 5.86 13.29 12.76
CA VAL A 163 4.41 13.25 12.54
C VAL A 163 3.86 14.60 12.97
N GLU A 164 3.09 15.24 12.09
CA GLU A 164 2.55 16.58 12.23
C GLU A 164 1.04 16.60 11.97
N MET A 165 0.44 17.79 12.11
CA MET A 165 -1.02 17.97 11.95
C MET A 165 -1.84 17.06 12.89
N THR A 166 -1.30 16.83 14.10
CA THR A 166 -1.91 16.00 15.16
C THR A 166 -2.95 16.77 15.98
N ALA A 167 -3.01 18.09 15.81
CA ALA A 167 -3.91 18.97 16.53
C ALA A 167 -5.39 18.68 16.20
N ARG A 168 -6.24 18.86 17.20
CA ARG A 168 -7.70 18.84 17.03
C ARG A 168 -8.17 20.12 16.35
N HIS A 169 -9.24 20.03 15.57
CA HIS A 169 -9.98 21.21 15.15
C HIS A 169 -10.52 21.93 16.40
N PRO A 170 -10.30 23.25 16.55
CA PRO A 170 -10.61 23.98 17.79
C PRO A 170 -12.09 23.91 18.19
N ASP A 171 -13.01 23.95 17.23
CA ASP A 171 -14.46 23.93 17.53
C ASP A 171 -15.09 22.53 17.53
N LEU A 172 -14.50 21.59 16.78
CA LEU A 172 -15.09 20.26 16.58
C LEU A 172 -14.45 19.20 17.48
N ASN A 173 -13.31 19.52 18.09
CA ASN A 173 -12.48 18.64 18.91
C ASN A 173 -12.03 17.33 18.21
N CYS A 174 -12.21 17.21 16.89
CA CYS A 174 -11.84 16.03 16.11
C CYS A 174 -10.57 16.24 15.29
N SER A 175 -9.93 15.14 14.89
CA SER A 175 -8.90 15.14 13.84
C SER A 175 -9.49 15.56 12.50
N LEU A 176 -8.77 16.40 11.76
CA LEU A 176 -9.16 16.87 10.42
C LEU A 176 -9.10 15.77 9.34
N SER A 177 -8.30 14.74 9.56
CA SER A 177 -8.05 13.64 8.65
C SER A 177 -7.93 12.33 9.43
N ASP A 178 -8.26 11.21 8.81
CA ASP A 178 -8.04 9.89 9.40
C ASP A 178 -6.56 9.43 9.32
N HIS A 179 -5.69 10.29 8.76
CA HIS A 179 -4.23 10.23 8.81
C HIS A 179 -3.66 11.57 9.31
N PHE A 180 -2.60 11.51 10.10
CA PHE A 180 -1.76 12.66 10.42
C PHE A 180 -0.75 12.95 9.30
N GLY A 181 -0.20 14.16 9.29
CA GLY A 181 0.83 14.54 8.32
C GLY A 181 2.17 13.90 8.66
N VAL A 182 2.99 13.59 7.65
CA VAL A 182 4.38 13.16 7.83
C VAL A 182 5.30 14.17 7.17
N ARG A 183 6.22 14.74 7.94
CA ARG A 183 7.23 15.68 7.44
C ARG A 183 8.61 15.03 7.47
N ALA A 184 9.39 15.26 6.41
CA ALA A 184 10.84 15.08 6.42
C ALA A 184 11.53 16.37 5.98
N THR A 185 12.64 16.71 6.64
CA THR A 185 13.49 17.85 6.27
C THR A 185 14.78 17.31 5.68
N LEU A 186 15.00 17.60 4.40
CA LEU A 186 16.24 17.30 3.71
C LEU A 186 17.17 18.50 3.77
N GLN A 187 18.45 18.26 4.04
CA GLN A 187 19.49 19.28 4.09
C GLN A 187 20.57 18.94 3.07
N ARG A 188 21.03 19.94 2.34
CA ARG A 188 22.21 19.79 1.48
C ARG A 188 23.47 19.73 2.37
N HIS A 189 24.28 18.70 2.20
CA HIS A 189 25.47 18.41 3.00
C HIS A 189 26.66 18.16 2.08
N THR A 190 27.81 18.74 2.44
CA THR A 190 29.09 18.52 1.77
C THR A 190 29.91 17.61 2.70
N PRO A 191 30.30 16.40 2.27
CA PRO A 191 31.08 15.52 3.10
C PRO A 191 32.43 16.15 3.47
N ARG A 192 32.91 15.87 4.68
CA ARG A 192 34.25 16.33 5.10
C ARG A 192 35.34 15.65 4.26
N SER A 193 36.28 16.43 3.74
CA SER A 193 37.45 15.92 3.03
C SER A 193 38.60 15.74 4.02
N GLY A 194 38.88 14.50 4.45
CA GLY A 194 40.03 14.19 5.30
C GLY A 194 40.06 12.71 5.70
N ALA A 195 41.17 12.01 5.42
CA ALA A 195 41.34 10.58 5.69
C ALA A 195 41.47 10.24 7.19
N GLU A 196 41.65 11.25 8.05
CA GLU A 196 41.99 11.09 9.47
C GLU A 196 40.81 11.30 10.43
N SER A 197 39.62 11.66 9.93
CA SER A 197 38.43 11.88 10.77
C SER A 197 37.33 10.89 10.45
N ASP A 198 36.77 10.26 11.48
CA ASP A 198 35.63 9.36 11.34
C ASP A 198 34.45 10.03 10.61
N PRO A 199 33.82 9.34 9.64
CA PRO A 199 32.70 9.90 8.89
C PRO A 199 31.52 10.19 9.81
N THR A 200 31.02 11.42 9.74
CA THR A 200 29.84 11.86 10.51
C THR A 200 28.60 11.07 10.08
N PRO A 201 27.52 11.05 10.90
CA PRO A 201 26.26 10.40 10.50
C PRO A 201 25.72 10.90 9.15
N PHE A 202 25.89 12.19 8.83
CA PHE A 202 25.50 12.76 7.55
C PHE A 202 26.42 12.33 6.39
N ASP A 203 27.73 12.14 6.64
CA ASP A 203 28.63 11.60 5.62
C ASP A 203 28.24 10.16 5.26
N ARG A 204 27.90 9.34 6.26
CA ARG A 204 27.43 7.96 6.04
C ARG A 204 26.14 7.90 5.24
N GLN A 205 25.21 8.83 5.49
CA GLN A 205 23.98 8.93 4.71
C GLN A 205 24.23 9.15 3.22
N LEU A 206 25.27 9.91 2.85
CA LEU A 206 25.59 10.18 1.44
C LEU A 206 26.18 8.96 0.72
N ARG A 207 26.86 8.05 1.45
CA ARG A 207 27.41 6.80 0.90
C ARG A 207 26.34 5.79 0.49
N TYR A 208 25.08 6.01 0.89
CA TYR A 208 24.00 5.09 0.62
C TYR A 208 23.88 4.69 -0.85
N ASN A 209 24.01 5.63 -1.80
CA ASN A 209 23.87 5.30 -3.22
C ASN A 209 25.01 4.43 -3.76
N ASP A 210 26.24 4.63 -3.27
CA ASP A 210 27.41 3.87 -3.70
C ASP A 210 27.40 2.45 -3.10
N GLU A 211 26.88 2.32 -1.88
CA GLU A 211 26.70 1.06 -1.17
C GLU A 211 25.36 0.37 -1.50
N HIS A 212 24.48 1.05 -2.23
CA HIS A 212 23.14 0.54 -2.54
C HIS A 212 23.25 -0.65 -3.49
N THR A 213 22.91 -1.81 -2.94
CA THR A 213 22.75 -3.04 -3.69
C THR A 213 21.30 -3.51 -3.54
N SER A 214 20.77 -4.13 -4.60
CA SER A 214 19.43 -4.70 -4.53
C SER A 214 19.41 -5.78 -3.45
N SER A 215 18.66 -5.55 -2.38
CA SER A 215 18.44 -6.54 -1.31
C SER A 215 17.36 -7.58 -1.62
N LEU A 216 16.72 -7.54 -2.81
CA LEU A 216 15.76 -8.57 -3.19
C LEU A 216 16.46 -9.91 -3.44
N THR A 217 16.03 -10.92 -2.68
CA THR A 217 16.45 -12.31 -2.80
C THR A 217 15.64 -13.04 -3.88
N LEU A 218 16.11 -14.22 -4.30
CA LEU A 218 15.33 -15.09 -5.20
C LEU A 218 13.97 -15.47 -4.60
N SER A 219 13.91 -15.61 -3.27
CA SER A 219 12.67 -15.91 -2.54
C SER A 219 11.66 -14.77 -2.66
N ASP A 220 12.10 -13.51 -2.65
CA ASP A 220 11.21 -12.36 -2.86
C ASP A 220 10.55 -12.41 -4.26
N TYR A 221 11.32 -12.76 -5.30
CA TYR A 221 10.76 -12.93 -6.65
C TYR A 221 9.77 -14.11 -6.70
N ASP A 222 10.09 -15.22 -6.03
CA ASP A 222 9.21 -16.39 -5.95
C ASP A 222 7.90 -16.05 -5.22
N GLU A 223 7.96 -15.24 -4.17
CA GLU A 223 6.78 -14.71 -3.45
C GLU A 223 5.89 -13.85 -4.36
N MET A 224 6.48 -12.91 -5.12
CA MET A 224 5.76 -12.08 -6.09
C MET A 224 5.06 -12.93 -7.15
N LEU A 225 5.74 -13.94 -7.70
CA LEU A 225 5.20 -14.82 -8.73
C LEU A 225 4.08 -15.69 -8.17
N ALA A 226 4.27 -16.30 -7.00
CA ALA A 226 3.27 -17.16 -6.37
C ALA A 226 1.96 -16.41 -6.09
N MET A 227 2.07 -15.18 -5.56
CA MET A 227 0.92 -14.30 -5.35
C MET A 227 0.24 -13.92 -6.67
N THR A 228 1.01 -13.53 -7.69
CA THR A 228 0.49 -13.15 -9.01
C THR A 228 -0.26 -14.32 -9.66
N HIS A 229 0.27 -15.54 -9.55
CA HIS A 229 -0.37 -16.76 -10.06
C HIS A 229 -1.68 -17.07 -9.33
N ARG A 230 -1.69 -16.99 -8.00
CA ARG A 230 -2.89 -17.20 -7.18
C ARG A 230 -3.99 -16.20 -7.56
N TYR A 231 -3.65 -14.92 -7.64
CA TYR A 231 -4.57 -13.86 -8.01
C TYR A 231 -5.07 -14.04 -9.46
N THR A 232 -4.18 -14.33 -10.41
CA THR A 232 -4.53 -14.61 -11.81
C THR A 232 -5.51 -15.78 -11.96
N ALA A 233 -5.32 -16.87 -11.20
CA ALA A 233 -6.22 -18.02 -11.23
C ALA A 233 -7.63 -17.63 -10.76
N ARG A 234 -7.72 -16.80 -9.70
CA ARG A 234 -8.98 -16.26 -9.20
C ARG A 234 -9.68 -15.40 -10.26
N GLU A 235 -8.97 -14.46 -10.88
CA GLU A 235 -9.53 -13.55 -11.88
C GLU A 235 -10.03 -14.29 -13.12
N LYS A 236 -9.31 -15.34 -13.57
CA LYS A 236 -9.77 -16.23 -14.66
C LYS A 236 -11.07 -16.94 -14.30
N ARG A 237 -11.17 -17.47 -13.07
CA ARG A 237 -12.39 -18.14 -12.58
C ARG A 237 -13.56 -17.15 -12.49
N GLN A 238 -13.34 -15.96 -11.93
CA GLN A 238 -14.35 -14.91 -11.82
C GLN A 238 -14.86 -14.49 -13.21
N ARG A 239 -13.96 -14.25 -14.15
CA ARG A 239 -14.30 -13.93 -15.55
C ARG A 239 -15.17 -15.00 -16.19
N TYR A 240 -14.79 -16.28 -16.03
CA TYR A 240 -15.53 -17.40 -16.59
C TYR A 240 -16.95 -17.46 -16.02
N TRP A 241 -17.11 -17.49 -14.70
CA TRP A 241 -18.43 -17.62 -14.07
C TRP A 241 -19.33 -16.41 -14.29
N ARG A 242 -18.78 -15.19 -14.34
CA ARG A 242 -19.54 -13.99 -14.71
C ARG A 242 -19.97 -14.00 -16.17
N GLY A 243 -19.12 -14.50 -17.06
CA GLY A 243 -19.49 -14.75 -18.46
C GLY A 243 -20.61 -15.78 -18.59
N VAL A 244 -20.53 -16.90 -17.86
CA VAL A 244 -21.59 -17.92 -17.81
C VAL A 244 -22.89 -17.31 -17.26
N HIS A 245 -22.82 -16.52 -16.19
CA HIS A 245 -24.00 -15.85 -15.62
C HIS A 245 -24.69 -14.92 -16.63
N PHE A 246 -23.92 -14.16 -17.43
CA PHE A 246 -24.47 -13.35 -18.51
C PHE A 246 -25.27 -14.19 -19.52
N TYR A 247 -24.68 -15.26 -20.06
CA TYR A 247 -25.37 -16.10 -21.05
C TYR A 247 -26.59 -16.82 -20.45
N ALA A 248 -26.49 -17.28 -19.19
CA ALA A 248 -27.61 -17.86 -18.48
C ALA A 248 -28.75 -16.85 -18.28
N ALA A 249 -28.44 -15.61 -17.90
CA ALA A 249 -29.42 -14.54 -17.76
C ALA A 249 -30.13 -14.23 -19.09
N VAL A 250 -29.41 -14.21 -20.21
CA VAL A 250 -30.00 -14.05 -21.55
C VAL A 250 -30.94 -15.22 -21.88
N ALA A 251 -30.53 -16.47 -21.60
CA ALA A 251 -31.36 -17.64 -21.85
C ALA A 251 -32.64 -17.65 -20.99
N VAL A 252 -32.53 -17.33 -19.70
CA VAL A 252 -33.67 -17.19 -18.78
C VAL A 252 -34.60 -16.08 -19.25
N TRP A 253 -34.05 -14.93 -19.66
CA TRP A 253 -34.84 -13.83 -20.19
C TRP A 253 -35.64 -14.23 -21.43
N LEU A 254 -35.02 -14.91 -22.39
CA LEU A 254 -35.70 -15.45 -23.58
C LEU A 254 -36.79 -16.46 -23.21
N ALA A 255 -36.51 -17.36 -22.26
CA ALA A 255 -37.48 -18.35 -21.79
C ALA A 255 -38.70 -17.68 -21.11
N CYS A 256 -38.48 -16.65 -20.30
CA CYS A 256 -39.55 -15.86 -19.68
C CYS A 256 -40.39 -15.13 -20.74
N LEU A 257 -39.77 -14.57 -21.78
CA LEU A 257 -40.51 -13.96 -22.88
C LEU A 257 -41.40 -14.98 -23.59
N ILE A 258 -40.91 -16.19 -23.89
CA ILE A 258 -41.73 -17.24 -24.48
C ILE A 258 -42.88 -17.64 -23.53
N ALA A 259 -42.59 -17.81 -22.23
CA ALA A 259 -43.58 -18.20 -21.24
C ALA A 259 -44.74 -17.19 -21.08
N VAL A 260 -44.49 -15.90 -21.35
CA VAL A 260 -45.55 -14.87 -21.32
C VAL A 260 -46.68 -15.19 -22.31
N TRP A 261 -46.40 -15.79 -23.48
CA TRP A 261 -47.42 -16.13 -24.48
C TRP A 261 -48.37 -17.22 -24.00
N PHE A 262 -47.94 -18.04 -23.04
CA PHE A 262 -48.73 -19.13 -22.46
C PHE A 262 -49.30 -18.76 -21.08
N SER A 263 -49.13 -17.52 -20.64
CA SER A 263 -49.54 -17.09 -19.32
C SER A 263 -51.06 -16.89 -19.23
N PRO A 264 -51.77 -17.62 -18.35
CA PRO A 264 -53.22 -17.53 -18.26
C PRO A 264 -53.71 -16.28 -17.51
N ARG A 265 -52.81 -15.52 -16.86
CA ARG A 265 -53.15 -14.37 -16.01
C ARG A 265 -52.14 -13.24 -16.16
N ASN A 266 -52.62 -12.01 -16.34
CA ASN A 266 -51.78 -10.82 -16.53
C ASN A 266 -50.74 -10.60 -15.41
N PHE A 267 -51.09 -10.89 -14.15
CA PHE A 267 -50.16 -10.78 -13.03
C PHE A 267 -48.96 -11.73 -13.15
N VAL A 268 -49.17 -12.94 -13.70
CA VAL A 268 -48.07 -13.91 -13.91
C VAL A 268 -47.15 -13.43 -15.03
N ALA A 269 -47.71 -12.90 -16.13
CA ALA A 269 -46.93 -12.27 -17.19
C ALA A 269 -46.11 -11.07 -16.68
N PHE A 270 -46.69 -10.23 -15.83
CA PHE A 270 -45.99 -9.12 -15.18
C PHE A 270 -44.80 -9.59 -14.34
N LEU A 271 -45.00 -10.58 -13.46
CA LEU A 271 -43.92 -11.13 -12.64
C LEU A 271 -42.80 -11.75 -13.47
N LEU A 272 -43.14 -12.51 -14.52
CA LEU A 272 -42.16 -13.10 -15.43
C LEU A 272 -41.32 -12.03 -16.11
N MET A 273 -41.93 -10.95 -16.61
CA MET A 273 -41.21 -9.83 -17.22
C MET A 273 -40.33 -9.11 -16.20
N LEU A 274 -40.84 -8.83 -15.00
CA LEU A 274 -40.10 -8.12 -13.96
C LEU A 274 -38.84 -8.89 -13.55
N VAL A 275 -38.98 -10.18 -13.22
CA VAL A 275 -37.85 -11.03 -12.82
C VAL A 275 -36.85 -11.20 -13.97
N ALA A 276 -37.34 -11.41 -15.19
CA ALA A 276 -36.49 -11.54 -16.36
C ALA A 276 -35.69 -10.26 -16.63
N SER A 277 -36.30 -9.08 -16.53
CA SER A 277 -35.63 -7.80 -16.74
C SER A 277 -34.59 -7.51 -15.66
N VAL A 278 -34.89 -7.77 -14.39
CA VAL A 278 -33.93 -7.60 -13.28
C VAL A 278 -32.76 -8.59 -13.42
N GLY A 279 -33.06 -9.86 -13.72
CA GLY A 279 -32.06 -10.89 -13.96
C GLY A 279 -31.15 -10.56 -15.15
N LEU A 280 -31.73 -10.09 -16.26
CA LEU A 280 -30.96 -9.64 -17.42
C LEU A 280 -30.07 -8.45 -17.08
N ALA A 281 -30.57 -7.46 -16.34
CA ALA A 281 -29.77 -6.31 -15.94
C ALA A 281 -28.54 -6.73 -15.12
N ALA A 282 -28.72 -7.63 -14.14
CA ALA A 282 -27.62 -8.19 -13.37
C ALA A 282 -26.64 -8.97 -14.26
N GLY A 283 -27.15 -9.82 -15.15
CA GLY A 283 -26.33 -10.57 -16.11
C GLY A 283 -25.53 -9.69 -17.06
N VAL A 284 -26.12 -8.61 -17.58
CA VAL A 284 -25.43 -7.63 -18.45
C VAL A 284 -24.28 -6.95 -17.72
N ILE A 285 -24.48 -6.55 -16.46
CA ILE A 285 -23.40 -5.98 -15.63
C ILE A 285 -22.25 -6.98 -15.51
N ASP A 286 -22.55 -8.25 -15.20
CA ASP A 286 -21.52 -9.30 -15.12
C ASP A 286 -20.82 -9.57 -16.45
N GLY A 287 -21.56 -9.54 -17.56
CA GLY A 287 -21.01 -9.67 -18.91
C GLY A 287 -20.05 -8.53 -19.24
N LEU A 288 -20.42 -7.29 -18.92
CA LEU A 288 -19.56 -6.11 -19.09
C LEU A 288 -18.30 -6.20 -18.24
N LEU A 289 -18.43 -6.61 -16.98
CA LEU A 289 -17.28 -6.85 -16.10
C LEU A 289 -16.35 -7.92 -16.70
N ALA A 290 -16.89 -9.08 -17.08
CA ALA A 290 -16.15 -10.20 -17.68
C ALA A 290 -15.42 -9.82 -18.98
N LEU A 291 -16.03 -8.97 -19.81
CA LEU A 291 -15.48 -8.54 -21.08
C LEU A 291 -14.41 -7.45 -20.90
N LEU A 292 -14.71 -6.39 -20.16
CA LEU A 292 -13.89 -5.18 -20.10
C LEU A 292 -12.87 -5.23 -18.96
N PHE A 293 -13.34 -5.46 -17.72
CA PHE A 293 -12.51 -5.35 -16.52
C PHE A 293 -11.53 -6.52 -16.41
N PHE A 294 -12.04 -7.75 -16.31
CA PHE A 294 -11.18 -8.93 -16.09
C PHE A 294 -10.23 -9.19 -17.27
N SER A 295 -10.62 -8.86 -18.49
CA SER A 295 -9.72 -8.98 -19.65
C SER A 295 -8.53 -8.02 -19.56
N ARG A 296 -8.75 -6.78 -19.10
CA ARG A 296 -7.68 -5.80 -18.89
C ARG A 296 -6.80 -6.21 -17.72
N GLU A 297 -7.42 -6.62 -16.62
CA GLU A 297 -6.74 -7.10 -15.42
C GLU A 297 -5.79 -8.26 -15.73
N ILE A 298 -6.28 -9.32 -16.38
CA ILE A 298 -5.47 -10.49 -16.74
C ILE A 298 -4.31 -10.13 -17.66
N ARG A 299 -4.45 -9.11 -18.53
CA ARG A 299 -3.33 -8.63 -19.35
C ARG A 299 -2.28 -7.91 -18.50
N GLY A 300 -2.70 -7.04 -17.59
CA GLY A 300 -1.78 -6.36 -16.67
C GLY A 300 -1.03 -7.33 -15.77
N LEU A 301 -1.71 -8.37 -15.27
CA LEU A 301 -1.07 -9.43 -14.48
C LEU A 301 -0.02 -10.21 -15.29
N LYS A 302 -0.28 -10.50 -16.57
CA LYS A 302 0.70 -11.16 -17.44
C LYS A 302 1.93 -10.30 -17.71
N GLU A 303 1.73 -9.00 -17.88
CA GLU A 303 2.83 -8.04 -18.06
C GLU A 303 3.68 -7.97 -16.80
N PHE A 304 3.05 -7.83 -15.63
CA PHE A 304 3.75 -7.84 -14.35
C PHE A 304 4.49 -9.15 -14.10
N GLU A 305 3.85 -10.30 -14.34
CA GLU A 305 4.48 -11.62 -14.25
C GLU A 305 5.72 -11.72 -15.13
N TRP A 306 5.62 -11.29 -16.39
CA TRP A 306 6.74 -11.31 -17.34
C TRP A 306 7.90 -10.42 -16.87
N GLU A 307 7.63 -9.22 -16.36
CA GLU A 307 8.67 -8.35 -15.82
C GLU A 307 9.40 -8.98 -14.63
N VAL A 308 8.66 -9.56 -13.68
CA VAL A 308 9.23 -10.22 -12.50
C VAL A 308 10.04 -11.46 -12.89
N GLN A 309 9.56 -12.27 -13.84
CA GLN A 309 10.30 -13.44 -14.34
C GLN A 309 11.64 -13.05 -14.96
N ASN A 310 11.66 -12.01 -15.78
CA ASN A 310 12.90 -11.54 -16.40
C ASN A 310 13.88 -10.96 -15.38
N ALA A 311 13.39 -10.19 -14.41
CA ALA A 311 14.22 -9.67 -13.33
C ALA A 311 14.80 -10.79 -12.47
N ARG A 312 14.01 -11.81 -12.15
CA ARG A 312 14.45 -13.01 -11.45
C ARG A 312 15.52 -13.77 -12.24
N ALA A 313 15.33 -13.96 -13.54
CA ALA A 313 16.31 -14.61 -14.41
C ALA A 313 17.63 -13.83 -14.45
N ALA A 314 17.58 -12.49 -14.52
CA ALA A 314 18.75 -11.64 -14.44
C ALA A 314 19.45 -11.72 -13.07
N ALA A 315 18.69 -11.83 -11.98
CA ALA A 315 19.24 -12.01 -10.64
C ALA A 315 19.95 -13.37 -10.47
N LEU A 316 19.36 -14.45 -11.01
CA LEU A 316 19.98 -15.78 -11.03
C LEU A 316 21.34 -15.78 -11.72
N LEU A 317 21.44 -15.14 -12.88
CA LEU A 317 22.69 -15.05 -13.64
C LEU A 317 23.78 -14.30 -12.88
N LYS A 318 23.42 -13.27 -12.10
CA LYS A 318 24.36 -12.52 -11.26
C LYS A 318 24.79 -13.25 -9.99
N GLY A 319 23.93 -14.14 -9.46
CA GLY A 319 24.23 -14.92 -8.25
C GLY A 319 25.03 -16.20 -8.53
N GLY A 320 25.11 -16.65 -9.78
CA GLY A 320 25.90 -17.81 -10.21
C GLY A 320 27.29 -17.48 -10.76
N SER A 321 27.65 -16.19 -10.83
CA SER A 321 28.98 -15.66 -11.21
C SER A 321 29.77 -15.24 -9.99
#